data_AF-A0A5S4EX77-F1
#
_entry.id   AF-A0A5S4EX77-F1
#
_cell.length_a   1.000
_cell.length_b   1.000
_cell.length_c   1.000
_cell.angle_alpha   90.00
_cell.angle_beta   90.00
_cell.angle_gamma   90.00
#
_symmetry.space_group_name_H-M   'P 1'
#
loop_
_entity.id
_entity.type
_entity.pdbx_description
1 polymer ?
#
loop_
_entity_poly.entity_id
_entity_poly.type
_entity_poly.pdbx_seq_one_letter_code
_entity_poly.pdbx_strand_id
1 'polypeptide(L)'
;MAAQAGLPELRSVPLADLPEWVGSRFPEGAPPQWWLSVFESIEIGVSPFQKVAPDQRKEDFELGATAVTVAVDRGDISPSLGAYWLLRLAAMALRINPPVNKLPEVLTPDGSAEWALEHLSLSREQAVADARGRRAEYDAADDDFYAPVGVESQPADFQPDHQFSALHEVEMILGALPWVSSKVTDPRISAEVQEWLDTRALL
;
A
#
# COMPACT_ATOMS: atom_id res chain seq x y z
N MET A 1 17.70 21.46 10.23
CA MET A 1 16.56 21.21 11.15
C MET A 1 15.28 21.34 10.34
N ALA A 2 14.78 20.24 9.78
CA ALA A 2 13.47 20.25 9.14
C ALA A 2 12.41 20.35 10.25
N ALA A 3 11.54 21.36 10.17
CA ALA A 3 10.34 21.38 11.00
C ALA A 3 9.58 20.06 10.78
N GLN A 4 8.99 19.50 11.83
CA GLN A 4 8.11 18.34 11.72
C GLN A 4 6.91 18.76 10.86
N ALA A 5 7.01 18.58 9.55
CA ALA A 5 5.92 18.77 8.61
C ALA A 5 4.87 17.71 8.92
N GLY A 6 3.89 18.06 9.75
CA GLY A 6 2.82 17.17 10.17
C GLY A 6 1.65 17.20 9.19
N LEU A 7 0.77 16.21 9.32
CA LEU A 7 -0.50 16.13 8.59
C LEU A 7 -1.33 17.44 8.61
N PRO A 8 -1.38 18.24 9.70
CA PRO A 8 -2.09 19.51 9.69
C PRO A 8 -1.58 20.50 8.65
N GLU A 9 -0.27 20.53 8.39
CA GLU A 9 0.28 21.36 7.32
C GLU A 9 -0.11 20.80 5.95
N LEU A 10 -0.01 19.48 5.77
CA LEU A 10 -0.33 18.81 4.51
C LEU A 10 -1.81 19.02 4.10
N ARG A 11 -2.73 19.03 5.05
CA ARG A 11 -4.16 19.34 4.84
C ARG A 11 -4.43 20.78 4.42
N SER A 12 -3.49 21.70 4.67
CA SER A 12 -3.62 23.11 4.26
C SER A 12 -3.12 23.40 2.86
N VAL A 13 -2.49 22.42 2.21
CA VAL A 13 -1.94 22.55 0.85
C VAL A 13 -3.03 22.21 -0.17
N PRO A 14 -3.25 23.05 -1.18
CA PRO A 14 -4.08 22.67 -2.32
C PRO A 14 -3.55 21.39 -2.98
N LEU A 15 -4.43 20.45 -3.32
CA LEU A 15 -4.01 19.13 -3.85
C LEU A 15 -3.10 19.23 -5.08
N ALA A 16 -3.35 20.21 -5.95
CA ALA A 16 -2.54 20.45 -7.15
C ALA A 16 -1.10 20.87 -6.84
N ASP A 17 -0.88 21.51 -5.69
CA ASP A 17 0.41 22.04 -5.27
C ASP A 17 1.16 21.04 -4.36
N LEU A 18 0.51 19.94 -3.99
CA LEU A 18 1.09 18.94 -3.09
C LEU A 18 2.43 18.37 -3.60
N PRO A 19 2.62 18.01 -4.89
CA PRO A 19 3.90 17.50 -5.37
C PRO A 19 5.03 18.52 -5.21
N GLU A 20 4.79 19.79 -5.55
CA GLU A 20 5.78 20.87 -5.41
C GLU A 20 6.08 21.15 -3.93
N TRP A 21 5.05 21.22 -3.11
CA TRP A 21 5.18 21.42 -1.67
C TRP A 21 6.01 20.33 -1.00
N VAL A 22 5.77 19.06 -1.33
CA VAL A 22 6.56 17.93 -0.83
C VAL A 22 7.99 18.02 -1.33
N GLY A 23 8.20 18.29 -2.63
CA GLY A 23 9.53 18.43 -3.22
C GLY A 23 10.36 19.56 -2.59
N SER A 24 9.73 20.67 -2.21
CA SER A 24 10.41 21.78 -1.54
C SER A 24 10.89 21.42 -0.12
N ARG A 25 10.15 20.54 0.57
CA ARG A 25 10.46 20.11 1.96
C ARG A 25 11.41 18.93 2.02
N PHE A 26 11.30 18.04 1.05
CA PHE A 26 12.11 16.84 0.92
C PHE A 26 12.75 16.80 -0.47
N PRO A 27 13.77 17.64 -0.74
CA PRO A 27 14.41 17.70 -2.06
C PRO A 27 14.99 16.35 -2.50
N GLU A 28 15.51 15.58 -1.54
CA GLU A 28 16.13 14.26 -1.75
C GLU A 28 15.14 13.09 -1.59
N GLY A 29 13.84 13.38 -1.47
CA GLY A 29 12.80 12.39 -1.19
C GLY A 29 12.43 12.30 0.29
N ALA A 30 11.14 12.07 0.57
CA ALA A 30 10.66 11.98 1.94
C ALA A 30 10.90 10.57 2.50
N PRO A 31 11.28 10.42 3.79
CA PRO A 31 11.47 9.09 4.38
C PRO A 31 10.19 8.25 4.31
N PRO A 32 10.27 6.93 4.04
CA PRO A 32 9.08 6.07 4.00
C PRO A 32 8.24 6.11 5.28
N GLN A 33 8.87 6.26 6.45
CA GLN A 33 8.13 6.36 7.72
C GLN A 33 7.26 7.62 7.81
N TRP A 34 7.68 8.71 7.16
CA TRP A 34 6.89 9.93 7.08
C TRP A 34 5.63 9.70 6.24
N TRP A 35 5.78 9.06 5.07
CA TRP A 35 4.64 8.69 4.23
C TRP A 35 3.68 7.74 4.93
N LEU A 36 4.19 6.70 5.60
CA LEU A 36 3.36 5.79 6.40
C LEU A 36 2.55 6.55 7.46
N SER A 37 3.18 7.49 8.18
CA SER A 37 2.48 8.32 9.16
C SER A 37 1.38 9.20 8.52
N VAL A 38 1.64 9.74 7.32
CA VAL A 38 0.63 10.49 6.55
C VAL A 38 -0.54 9.57 6.18
N PHE A 39 -0.28 8.39 5.62
CA PHE A 39 -1.31 7.46 5.17
C PHE A 39 -2.17 6.93 6.33
N GLU A 40 -1.55 6.53 7.44
CA GLU A 40 -2.26 6.10 8.65
C GLU A 40 -3.15 7.21 9.20
N SER A 41 -2.66 8.45 9.20
CA SER A 41 -3.46 9.57 9.69
C SER A 41 -4.63 9.92 8.76
N ILE A 42 -4.45 9.78 7.44
CA ILE A 42 -5.54 9.92 6.47
C ILE A 42 -6.56 8.79 6.65
N GLU A 43 -6.11 7.54 6.80
CA GLU A 43 -6.97 6.39 7.07
C GLU A 43 -7.86 6.63 8.30
N ILE A 44 -7.27 7.14 9.39
CA ILE A 44 -8.02 7.50 10.59
C ILE A 44 -9.07 8.56 10.25
N GLY A 45 -8.72 9.59 9.49
CA GLY A 45 -9.63 10.67 9.09
C GLY A 45 -10.81 10.20 8.24
N VAL A 46 -10.58 9.28 7.30
CA VAL A 46 -11.63 8.73 6.42
C VAL A 46 -12.40 7.57 7.04
N SER A 47 -12.01 7.10 8.22
CA SER A 47 -12.61 5.95 8.87
C SER A 47 -14.14 6.09 9.03
N PRO A 48 -14.92 5.03 8.74
CA PRO A 48 -16.37 5.02 8.93
C PRO A 48 -16.81 5.33 10.37
N PHE A 49 -15.92 5.11 11.35
CA PHE A 49 -16.19 5.34 12.77
C PHE A 49 -15.99 6.80 13.20
N GLN A 50 -15.35 7.63 12.37
CA GLN A 50 -15.16 9.04 12.67
C GLN A 50 -16.41 9.86 12.32
N LYS A 51 -16.78 10.75 13.24
CA LYS A 51 -17.87 11.72 13.05
C LYS A 51 -17.35 12.97 12.33
N VAL A 52 -17.05 12.82 11.04
CA VAL A 52 -16.65 13.91 10.15
C VAL A 52 -17.78 14.25 9.18
N ALA A 53 -17.81 15.51 8.73
CA ALA A 53 -18.76 15.96 7.72
C ALA A 53 -18.50 15.24 6.38
N PRO A 54 -19.53 14.97 5.56
CA PRO A 54 -19.36 14.31 4.27
C PRO A 54 -18.34 14.99 3.35
N ASP A 55 -18.36 16.33 3.30
CA ASP A 55 -17.46 17.12 2.44
C ASP A 55 -16.00 16.99 2.91
N GLN A 56 -15.75 17.12 4.22
CA GLN A 56 -14.41 16.89 4.78
C GLN A 56 -13.90 15.49 4.48
N ARG A 57 -14.78 14.49 4.55
CA ARG A 57 -14.39 13.11 4.27
C ARG A 57 -14.01 12.92 2.80
N LYS A 58 -14.75 13.55 1.89
CA LYS A 58 -14.43 13.55 0.46
C LYS A 58 -13.05 14.17 0.22
N GLU A 59 -12.78 15.33 0.83
CA GLU A 59 -11.47 15.99 0.77
C GLU A 59 -10.35 15.09 1.33
N ASP A 60 -10.59 14.39 2.45
CA ASP A 60 -9.62 13.47 3.04
C ASP A 60 -9.33 12.26 2.12
N PHE A 61 -10.33 11.75 1.39
CA PHE A 61 -10.11 10.72 0.37
C PHE A 61 -9.33 11.24 -0.85
N GLU A 62 -9.65 12.45 -1.33
CA GLU A 62 -8.91 13.09 -2.41
C GLU A 62 -7.45 13.35 -2.03
N LEU A 63 -7.22 13.79 -0.79
CA LEU A 63 -5.90 13.94 -0.21
C LEU A 63 -5.17 12.60 -0.12
N GLY A 64 -5.84 11.53 0.34
CA GLY A 64 -5.29 10.19 0.41
C GLY A 64 -4.82 9.67 -0.95
N ALA A 65 -5.68 9.74 -1.95
CA ALA A 65 -5.34 9.36 -3.32
C ALA A 65 -4.13 10.14 -3.84
N THR A 66 -4.17 11.48 -3.71
CA THR A 66 -3.09 12.36 -4.18
C THR A 66 -1.78 12.09 -3.45
N ALA A 67 -1.81 11.96 -2.12
CA ALA A 67 -0.62 11.72 -1.32
C ALA A 67 0.05 10.39 -1.68
N VAL A 68 -0.74 9.32 -1.89
CA VAL A 68 -0.19 8.02 -2.31
C VAL A 68 0.43 8.12 -3.70
N THR A 69 -0.26 8.70 -4.68
CA THR A 69 0.27 8.87 -6.04
C THR A 69 1.55 9.70 -6.04
N VAL A 70 1.59 10.81 -5.29
CA VAL A 70 2.80 11.64 -5.16
C VAL A 70 3.97 10.87 -4.56
N ALA A 71 3.73 10.07 -3.53
CA ALA A 71 4.78 9.28 -2.90
C ALA A 71 5.38 8.24 -3.88
N VAL A 72 4.53 7.60 -4.69
CA VAL A 72 4.94 6.63 -5.71
C VAL A 72 5.67 7.31 -6.87
N ASP A 73 5.12 8.39 -7.41
CA ASP A 73 5.69 9.13 -8.55
C ASP A 73 7.09 9.70 -8.24
N ARG A 74 7.32 10.05 -6.98
CA ARG A 74 8.62 10.54 -6.49
C ARG A 74 9.61 9.42 -6.19
N GLY A 75 9.18 8.16 -6.19
CA GLY A 75 9.99 7.03 -5.77
C GLY A 75 10.29 6.99 -4.27
N ASP A 76 9.53 7.75 -3.47
CA ASP A 76 9.71 7.81 -2.02
C ASP A 76 9.17 6.54 -1.33
N ILE A 77 8.25 5.83 -1.98
CA ILE A 77 7.75 4.51 -1.59
C ILE A 77 7.68 3.58 -2.80
N SER A 78 7.64 2.26 -2.56
CA SER A 78 7.43 1.32 -3.65
C SER A 78 6.01 1.43 -4.22
N PRO A 79 5.81 1.21 -5.53
CA PRO A 79 4.48 1.24 -6.12
C PRO A 79 3.55 0.22 -5.48
N SER A 80 4.04 -0.97 -5.10
CA SER A 80 3.20 -1.98 -4.45
C SER A 80 2.70 -1.55 -3.07
N LEU A 81 3.50 -0.79 -2.30
CA LEU A 81 3.02 -0.17 -1.07
C LEU A 81 1.94 0.89 -1.35
N GLY A 82 2.09 1.67 -2.43
CA GLY A 82 1.03 2.57 -2.89
C GLY A 82 -0.27 1.84 -3.22
N ALA A 83 -0.19 0.70 -3.92
CA ALA A 83 -1.35 -0.11 -4.31
C ALA A 83 -2.11 -0.58 -3.08
N TYR A 84 -1.36 -1.10 -2.12
CA TYR A 84 -1.89 -1.54 -0.84
C TYR A 84 -2.69 -0.41 -0.15
N TRP A 85 -2.14 0.80 -0.08
CA TRP A 85 -2.81 1.93 0.55
C TRP A 85 -4.06 2.39 -0.22
N LEU A 86 -4.02 2.40 -1.55
CA LEU A 86 -5.18 2.73 -2.39
C LEU A 86 -6.30 1.71 -2.21
N LEU A 87 -6.00 0.41 -2.22
CA LEU A 87 -6.96 -0.67 -1.92
C LEU A 87 -7.56 -0.51 -0.52
N ARG A 88 -6.74 -0.14 0.46
CA ARG A 88 -7.18 0.09 1.84
C ARG A 88 -8.15 1.28 1.94
N LEU A 89 -7.84 2.39 1.28
CA LEU A 89 -8.71 3.57 1.22
C LEU A 89 -10.01 3.27 0.46
N ALA A 90 -9.94 2.58 -0.69
CA ALA A 90 -11.12 2.15 -1.43
C ALA A 90 -12.04 1.25 -0.58
N ALA A 91 -11.46 0.31 0.16
CA ALA A 91 -12.19 -0.54 1.10
C ALA A 91 -12.86 0.25 2.22
N MET A 92 -12.22 1.32 2.72
CA MET A 92 -12.85 2.22 3.69
C MET A 92 -14.03 2.98 3.06
N ALA A 93 -13.87 3.49 1.84
CA ALA A 93 -14.92 4.21 1.13
C ALA A 93 -16.17 3.33 0.90
N LEU A 94 -15.98 2.04 0.61
CA LEU A 94 -17.06 1.05 0.46
C LEU A 94 -17.88 0.81 1.73
N ARG A 95 -17.31 1.07 2.92
CA ARG A 95 -17.97 0.87 4.21
C ARG A 95 -18.81 2.07 4.65
N ILE A 96 -18.77 3.17 3.91
CA ILE A 96 -19.46 4.42 4.28
C ILE A 96 -20.90 4.41 3.76
N ASN A 97 -21.82 4.74 4.66
CA ASN A 97 -23.24 4.88 4.35
C ASN A 97 -23.76 6.24 4.87
N PRO A 98 -24.27 7.14 3.99
CA PRO A 98 -24.40 6.98 2.54
C PRO A 98 -23.03 6.95 1.81
N PRO A 99 -22.96 6.36 0.60
CA PRO A 99 -21.72 6.31 -0.17
C PRO A 99 -21.11 7.70 -0.41
N VAL A 100 -19.79 7.77 -0.47
CA VAL A 100 -19.07 9.00 -0.79
C VAL A 100 -19.30 9.37 -2.26
N ASN A 101 -19.86 10.55 -2.50
CA ASN A 101 -20.11 11.03 -3.85
C ASN A 101 -18.79 11.46 -4.53
N LYS A 102 -18.61 11.09 -5.80
CA LYS A 102 -17.48 11.50 -6.65
C LYS A 102 -16.11 11.19 -6.00
N LEU A 103 -15.89 9.94 -5.61
CA LEU A 103 -14.57 9.47 -5.24
C LEU A 103 -13.60 9.64 -6.42
N PRO A 104 -12.30 9.89 -6.16
CA PRO A 104 -11.26 9.73 -7.16
C PRO A 104 -11.36 8.37 -7.85
N GLU A 105 -11.12 8.32 -9.15
CA GLU A 105 -11.24 7.10 -9.96
C GLU A 105 -10.37 5.95 -9.39
N VAL A 106 -9.14 6.27 -8.98
CA VAL A 106 -8.20 5.34 -8.34
C VAL A 106 -8.70 4.77 -6.99
N LEU A 107 -9.73 5.36 -6.37
CA LEU A 107 -10.36 4.87 -5.15
C LEU A 107 -11.70 4.17 -5.39
N THR A 108 -12.12 4.04 -6.65
CA THR A 108 -13.23 3.14 -7.00
C THR A 108 -12.76 1.68 -6.90
N PRO A 109 -13.68 0.70 -6.74
CA PRO A 109 -13.30 -0.70 -6.74
C PRO A 109 -12.54 -1.12 -8.00
N ASP A 110 -13.00 -0.69 -9.18
CA ASP A 110 -12.34 -0.97 -10.45
C ASP A 110 -10.97 -0.29 -10.53
N GLY A 111 -10.91 1.03 -10.28
CA GLY A 111 -9.65 1.78 -10.40
C GLY A 111 -8.59 1.38 -9.39
N SER A 112 -8.96 1.08 -8.13
CA SER A 112 -8.01 0.61 -7.12
C SER A 112 -7.51 -0.81 -7.42
N ALA A 113 -8.37 -1.69 -7.95
CA ALA A 113 -7.97 -3.03 -8.37
C ALA A 113 -7.06 -3.00 -9.60
N GLU A 114 -7.40 -2.21 -10.62
CA GLU A 114 -6.56 -2.01 -11.80
C GLU A 114 -5.19 -1.46 -11.43
N TRP A 115 -5.16 -0.39 -10.65
CA TRP A 115 -3.90 0.20 -10.19
C TRP A 115 -3.06 -0.83 -9.42
N ALA A 116 -3.69 -1.65 -8.57
CA ALA A 116 -2.98 -2.68 -7.84
C ALA A 116 -2.38 -3.77 -8.75
N LEU A 117 -3.12 -4.20 -9.77
CA LEU A 117 -2.65 -5.20 -10.74
C LEU A 117 -1.47 -4.68 -11.58
N GLU A 118 -1.53 -3.42 -12.00
CA GLU A 118 -0.45 -2.76 -12.76
C GLU A 118 0.85 -2.62 -11.97
N HIS A 119 0.77 -2.63 -10.63
CA HIS A 119 1.90 -2.40 -9.73
C HIS A 119 2.32 -3.65 -8.94
N LEU A 120 1.97 -4.85 -9.43
CA LEU A 120 2.58 -6.10 -8.96
C LEU A 120 4.01 -6.19 -9.46
N SER A 121 4.97 -6.36 -8.54
CA SER A 121 6.40 -6.37 -8.85
C SER A 121 6.88 -7.66 -9.51
N LEU A 122 6.07 -8.72 -9.51
CA LEU A 122 6.34 -10.00 -10.15
C LEU A 122 5.17 -10.44 -11.04
N SER A 123 5.46 -11.24 -12.07
CA SER A 123 4.44 -12.03 -12.74
C SER A 123 3.90 -13.15 -11.83
N ARG A 124 2.76 -13.74 -12.18
CA ARG A 124 2.20 -14.89 -11.44
C ARG A 124 3.18 -16.06 -11.38
N GLU A 125 3.81 -16.38 -12.51
CA GLU A 125 4.77 -17.48 -12.60
C GLU A 125 6.00 -17.23 -11.73
N GLN A 126 6.48 -15.99 -11.71
CA GLN A 126 7.61 -15.57 -10.87
C GLN A 126 7.25 -15.64 -9.38
N ALA A 127 6.09 -15.10 -8.98
CA ALA A 127 5.64 -15.17 -7.59
C ALA A 127 5.53 -16.62 -7.09
N VAL A 128 4.97 -17.53 -7.91
CA VAL A 128 4.88 -18.96 -7.57
C VAL A 128 6.26 -19.62 -7.51
N ALA A 129 7.17 -19.28 -8.41
CA ALA A 129 8.54 -19.81 -8.40
C ALA A 129 9.28 -19.37 -7.13
N ASP A 130 9.22 -18.07 -6.79
CA ASP A 130 9.85 -17.50 -5.61
C ASP A 130 9.28 -18.09 -4.32
N ALA A 131 7.95 -18.25 -4.23
CA ALA A 131 7.32 -18.87 -3.07
C ALA A 131 7.74 -20.33 -2.88
N ARG A 132 7.85 -21.10 -3.97
CA ARG A 132 8.37 -22.47 -3.94
C ARG A 132 9.84 -22.53 -3.53
N GLY A 133 10.66 -21.60 -4.03
CA GLY A 133 12.06 -21.46 -3.65
C GLY A 133 12.19 -21.21 -2.15
N ARG A 134 11.50 -20.19 -1.64
CA ARG A 134 11.43 -19.85 -0.21
C ARG A 134 11.02 -21.06 0.63
N ARG A 135 9.98 -21.80 0.22
CA ARG A 135 9.54 -23.01 0.93
C ARG A 135 10.59 -24.13 0.94
N ALA A 136 11.25 -24.37 -0.19
CA ALA A 136 12.32 -25.37 -0.27
C ALA A 136 13.52 -25.01 0.61
N GLU A 137 13.85 -23.72 0.72
CA GLU A 137 14.88 -23.22 1.64
C GLU A 137 14.50 -23.46 3.11
N TYR A 138 13.25 -23.14 3.48
CA TYR A 138 12.73 -23.45 4.83
C TYR A 138 12.74 -24.94 5.14
N ASP A 139 12.31 -25.80 4.20
CA ASP A 139 12.28 -27.25 4.40
C ASP A 139 13.70 -27.87 4.46
N ALA A 140 14.68 -27.23 3.81
CA ALA A 140 16.08 -27.66 3.80
C ALA A 140 16.89 -27.08 4.98
N ALA A 141 16.32 -26.13 5.72
CA ALA A 141 16.97 -25.51 6.86
C ALA A 141 16.96 -26.46 8.07
N ASP A 142 18.13 -26.65 8.68
CA ASP A 142 18.28 -27.46 9.91
C ASP A 142 17.72 -26.72 11.14
N ASP A 143 17.59 -27.39 12.29
CA ASP A 143 17.04 -26.83 13.55
C ASP A 143 17.75 -25.53 14.03
N ASP A 144 18.95 -25.24 13.51
CA ASP A 144 19.71 -24.01 13.75
C ASP A 144 19.17 -22.77 13.01
N PHE A 145 18.14 -22.91 12.16
CA PHE A 145 17.50 -21.79 11.46
C PHE A 145 16.75 -20.85 12.42
N TYR A 146 16.30 -21.37 13.57
CA TYR A 146 15.78 -20.55 14.66
C TYR A 146 16.95 -20.19 15.57
N ALA A 147 17.46 -18.96 15.47
CA ALA A 147 18.40 -18.43 16.46
C ALA A 147 17.84 -18.68 17.88
N PRO A 148 18.56 -19.39 18.77
CA PRO A 148 18.09 -19.64 20.11
C PRO A 148 17.81 -18.32 20.80
N VAL A 149 16.64 -18.19 21.43
CA VAL A 149 16.27 -17.01 22.22
C VAL A 149 17.35 -16.79 23.30
N GLY A 150 18.21 -15.79 23.13
CA GLY A 150 19.28 -15.44 24.07
C GLY A 150 20.71 -15.42 23.54
N VAL A 151 20.94 -15.69 22.24
CA VAL A 151 22.26 -15.46 21.61
C VAL A 151 22.27 -14.07 20.99
N GLU A 152 23.17 -13.19 21.43
CA GLU A 152 23.44 -11.91 20.78
C GLU A 152 24.00 -12.19 19.37
N SER A 153 23.14 -12.09 18.36
CA SER A 153 23.54 -12.18 16.97
C SER A 153 24.57 -11.09 16.67
N GLN A 154 25.75 -11.47 16.19
CA GLN A 154 26.72 -10.50 15.71
C GLN A 154 26.15 -9.77 14.48
N PRO A 155 26.20 -8.44 14.41
CA PRO A 155 25.55 -7.64 13.36
C PRO A 155 26.13 -7.82 11.95
N ALA A 156 27.11 -8.70 11.74
CA ALA A 156 27.79 -8.87 10.45
C ALA A 156 27.09 -9.87 9.51
N ASP A 157 26.31 -10.83 10.04
CA ASP A 157 25.64 -11.86 9.24
C ASP A 157 24.14 -11.61 9.03
N PHE A 158 23.59 -10.59 9.67
CA PHE A 158 22.34 -10.00 9.23
C PHE A 158 22.63 -9.14 8.00
N GLN A 159 22.64 -9.76 6.82
CA GLN A 159 22.23 -8.98 5.65
C GLN A 159 20.81 -8.50 5.96
N PRO A 160 20.57 -7.19 6.02
CA PRO A 160 19.22 -6.71 6.21
C PRO A 160 18.46 -7.07 4.94
N ASP A 161 17.77 -8.20 4.98
CA ASP A 161 16.68 -8.58 4.08
C ASP A 161 15.46 -7.65 4.32
N HIS A 162 15.73 -6.41 4.77
CA HIS A 162 14.80 -5.37 5.17
C HIS A 162 14.32 -4.53 3.99
N GLN A 163 14.62 -4.94 2.75
CA GLN A 163 13.81 -4.56 1.60
C GLN A 163 12.77 -5.65 1.45
N PHE A 164 11.49 -5.28 1.54
CA PHE A 164 10.39 -6.19 1.24
C PHE A 164 10.74 -6.96 -0.03
N SER A 165 10.88 -8.30 0.06
CA SER A 165 11.12 -9.09 -1.13
C SER A 165 9.97 -8.83 -2.11
N ALA A 166 10.24 -8.84 -3.42
CA ALA A 166 9.20 -8.63 -4.42
C ALA A 166 8.01 -9.60 -4.21
N LEU A 167 8.28 -10.81 -3.71
CA LEU A 167 7.25 -11.75 -3.27
C LEU A 167 6.39 -11.20 -2.13
N HIS A 168 6.97 -10.61 -1.09
CA HIS A 168 6.20 -10.00 -0.01
C HIS A 168 5.33 -8.84 -0.48
N GLU A 169 5.83 -8.02 -1.41
CA GLU A 169 5.05 -6.93 -2.01
C GLU A 169 3.81 -7.45 -2.76
N VAL A 170 3.98 -8.53 -3.51
CA VAL A 170 2.87 -9.24 -4.15
C VAL A 170 1.90 -9.79 -3.09
N GLU A 171 2.39 -10.51 -2.07
CA GLU A 171 1.57 -11.06 -0.99
C GLU A 171 0.74 -9.99 -0.27
N MET A 172 1.33 -8.81 -0.06
CA MET A 172 0.66 -7.65 0.53
C MET A 172 -0.53 -7.18 -0.32
N ILE A 173 -0.33 -7.01 -1.63
CA ILE A 173 -1.43 -6.64 -2.56
C ILE A 173 -2.50 -7.74 -2.60
N LEU A 174 -2.10 -9.00 -2.76
CA LEU A 174 -3.04 -10.14 -2.80
C LEU A 174 -3.79 -10.33 -1.48
N GLY A 175 -3.21 -9.89 -0.37
CA GLY A 175 -3.85 -9.80 0.94
C GLY A 175 -4.96 -8.75 1.00
N ALA A 176 -4.79 -7.63 0.31
CA ALA A 176 -5.70 -6.49 0.30
C ALA A 176 -6.79 -6.54 -0.79
N LEU A 177 -6.50 -7.13 -1.96
CA LEU A 177 -7.44 -7.24 -3.08
C LEU A 177 -8.84 -7.78 -2.72
N PRO A 178 -9.00 -8.78 -1.83
CA PRO A 178 -10.32 -9.27 -1.42
C PRO A 178 -11.22 -8.21 -0.80
N TRP A 179 -10.68 -7.09 -0.32
CA TRP A 179 -11.47 -6.01 0.29
C TRP A 179 -12.34 -5.25 -0.73
N VAL A 180 -11.97 -5.26 -2.01
CA VAL A 180 -12.69 -4.56 -3.07
C VAL A 180 -13.20 -5.50 -4.17
N SER A 181 -12.64 -6.72 -4.31
CA SER A 181 -12.90 -7.62 -5.44
C SER A 181 -14.39 -7.90 -5.71
N SER A 182 -15.19 -8.09 -4.65
CA SER A 182 -16.65 -8.33 -4.78
C SER A 182 -17.45 -7.14 -5.35
N LYS A 183 -16.82 -5.98 -5.50
CA LYS A 183 -17.40 -4.73 -6.00
C LYS A 183 -16.78 -4.25 -7.31
N VAL A 184 -15.81 -4.98 -7.85
CA VAL A 184 -15.26 -4.76 -9.19
C VAL A 184 -16.34 -5.11 -10.21
N THR A 185 -16.59 -4.19 -11.15
CA THR A 185 -17.64 -4.31 -12.16
C THR A 185 -17.10 -4.49 -13.57
N ASP A 186 -15.85 -4.06 -13.82
CA ASP A 186 -15.18 -4.32 -15.10
C ASP A 186 -14.86 -5.83 -15.23
N PRO A 187 -15.38 -6.51 -16.27
CA PRO A 187 -15.17 -7.95 -16.44
C PRO A 187 -13.70 -8.35 -16.65
N ARG A 188 -12.88 -7.50 -17.29
CA ARG A 188 -11.46 -7.76 -17.51
C ARG A 188 -10.71 -7.69 -16.20
N ILE A 189 -10.91 -6.61 -15.44
CA ILE A 189 -10.25 -6.43 -14.14
C ILE A 189 -10.70 -7.55 -13.19
N SER A 190 -11.99 -7.88 -13.16
CA SER A 190 -12.53 -8.95 -12.33
C SER A 190 -11.89 -10.31 -12.62
N ALA A 191 -11.73 -10.66 -13.90
CA ALA A 191 -11.07 -11.91 -14.30
C ALA A 191 -9.61 -11.94 -13.86
N GLU A 192 -8.87 -10.85 -14.06
CA GLU A 192 -7.47 -10.75 -13.67
C GLU A 192 -7.25 -10.79 -12.15
N VAL A 193 -8.12 -10.11 -11.38
CA VAL A 193 -8.13 -10.22 -9.92
C VAL A 193 -8.37 -11.66 -9.48
N GLN A 194 -9.36 -12.35 -10.07
CA GLN A 194 -9.66 -13.73 -9.69
C GLN A 194 -8.48 -14.67 -9.98
N GLU A 195 -7.84 -14.51 -11.14
CA GLU A 195 -6.67 -15.26 -11.55
C GLU A 195 -5.49 -15.10 -10.56
N TRP A 196 -5.27 -13.90 -10.05
CA TRP A 196 -4.28 -13.62 -9.01
C TRP A 196 -4.67 -14.17 -7.64
N LEU A 197 -5.95 -14.08 -7.26
CA LEU A 197 -6.46 -14.64 -6.01
C LEU A 197 -6.40 -16.18 -5.98
N ASP A 198 -6.61 -16.84 -7.12
CA ASP A 198 -6.43 -18.30 -7.25
C ASP A 198 -4.96 -18.68 -7.09
N THR A 199 -4.04 -17.84 -7.61
CA THR A 199 -2.59 -18.03 -7.46
C THR A 199 -2.13 -17.87 -6.02
N ARG A 200 -2.79 -17.01 -5.23
CA ARG A 200 -2.47 -16.79 -3.81
C ARG A 200 -2.48 -18.07 -2.97
N ALA A 201 -3.29 -19.08 -3.32
CA ALA A 201 -3.30 -20.36 -2.62
C ALA A 201 -1.99 -21.18 -2.78
N LEU A 202 -1.11 -20.75 -3.69
CA LEU A 202 0.16 -21.39 -4.01
C LEU A 202 1.39 -20.64 -3.47
N LEU A 203 1.19 -19.44 -2.90
CA LEU A 203 2.23 -18.62 -2.27
C LEU A 203 2.35 -18.91 -0.77
#